data_AF-A0A846Q8A2-F1
#
_entry.id   AF-A0A846Q8A2-F1
#
_cell.length_a   1.000
_cell.length_b   1.000
_cell.length_c   1.000
_cell.angle_alpha   90.00
_cell.angle_beta   90.00
_cell.angle_gamma   90.00
#
_symmetry.space_group_name_H-M   'P 1'
#
loop_
_entity.id
_entity.type
_entity.pdbx_description
1 polymer ?
#
loop_
_entity_poly.entity_id
_entity_poly.type
_entity_poly.pdbx_seq_one_letter_code
_entity_poly.pdbx_strand_id
1 'polypeptide(L)'
;MKILKTGDPVNRGKLDEVAFGIKTVYANNGYPYADIQTSITMSNDRRGADVAVKIEEDKKVFFGEVSCKGLKWTKEKIAKREL
;
A
#
# COMPACT_ATOMS: atom_id res chain seq x y z
N MET A 1 -1.42 4.67 11.70
CA MET A 1 -2.45 4.34 10.69
C MET A 1 -3.56 5.38 10.84
N LYS A 2 -3.74 6.29 9.87
CA LYS A 2 -4.87 7.22 9.90
C LYS A 2 -6.15 6.42 9.67
N ILE A 3 -7.13 6.64 10.52
CA ILE A 3 -8.40 5.91 10.52
C ILE A 3 -9.42 6.80 9.81
N LEU A 4 -10.14 6.25 8.83
CA LEU A 4 -11.30 6.93 8.25
C LEU A 4 -12.38 6.98 9.31
N LYS A 5 -12.88 8.19 9.61
CA LYS A 5 -13.98 8.38 10.55
C LYS A 5 -15.26 8.68 9.79
N THR A 6 -16.34 8.02 10.17
CA THR A 6 -17.68 8.30 9.65
C THR A 6 -18.06 9.75 9.94
N GLY A 7 -18.47 10.49 8.91
CA GLY A 7 -18.86 11.89 9.02
C GLY A 7 -17.78 12.90 8.61
N ASP A 8 -16.53 12.47 8.42
CA ASP A 8 -15.50 13.32 7.83
C ASP A 8 -15.77 13.56 6.33
N PRO A 9 -15.44 14.74 5.78
CA PRO A 9 -15.49 14.97 4.35
C PRO A 9 -14.65 13.94 3.59
N VAL A 10 -15.24 13.40 2.53
CA VAL A 10 -14.55 12.46 1.64
C VAL A 10 -13.31 13.12 1.08
N ASN A 11 -12.16 12.51 1.33
CA ASN A 11 -10.87 12.99 0.85
C ASN A 11 -10.14 11.85 0.14
N ARG A 12 -9.94 12.01 -1.18
CA ARG A 12 -9.24 11.02 -2.01
C ARG A 12 -7.81 10.77 -1.54
N GLY A 13 -7.06 11.81 -1.18
CA GLY A 13 -5.70 11.65 -0.67
C GLY A 13 -5.63 10.85 0.64
N LYS A 14 -6.61 11.03 1.55
CA LYS A 14 -6.71 10.17 2.74
C LYS A 14 -7.02 8.71 2.40
N LEU A 15 -7.84 8.47 1.37
CA LEU A 15 -8.15 7.12 0.90
C LEU A 15 -6.94 6.44 0.28
N ASP A 16 -6.15 7.19 -0.50
CA ASP A 16 -4.91 6.70 -1.08
C ASP A 16 -3.87 6.36 0.01
N GLU A 17 -3.75 7.19 1.06
CA GLU A 17 -2.92 6.88 2.23
C GLU A 17 -3.35 5.58 2.93
N VAL A 18 -4.66 5.36 3.08
CA VAL A 18 -5.21 4.16 3.70
C VAL A 18 -4.97 2.93 2.82
N ALA A 19 -5.23 3.03 1.51
CA ALA A 19 -4.97 1.97 0.54
C ALA A 19 -3.48 1.58 0.53
N PHE A 20 -2.58 2.58 0.56
CA PHE A 20 -1.14 2.36 0.67
C PHE A 20 -0.76 1.68 2.00
N GLY A 21 -1.40 2.07 3.10
CA GLY A 21 -1.21 1.41 4.40
C GLY A 21 -1.62 -0.06 4.38
N ILE A 22 -2.77 -0.37 3.79
CA ILE A 22 -3.23 -1.76 3.59
C ILE A 22 -2.22 -2.52 2.72
N LYS A 23 -1.73 -1.91 1.62
CA LYS A 23 -0.73 -2.51 0.74
C LYS A 23 0.55 -2.87 1.47
N THR A 24 0.99 -1.98 2.37
CA THR A 24 2.19 -2.18 3.17
C THR A 24 2.02 -3.37 4.12
N VAL A 25 0.85 -3.54 4.74
CA VAL A 25 0.56 -4.72 5.58
C VAL A 25 0.64 -6.00 4.76
N TYR A 26 0.07 -6.03 3.56
CA TYR A 26 0.15 -7.17 2.66
C TYR A 26 1.58 -7.48 2.21
N ALA A 27 2.32 -6.46 1.79
CA ALA A 27 3.71 -6.59 1.40
C ALA A 27 4.58 -7.18 2.52
N ASN A 28 4.41 -6.70 3.75
CA ASN A 28 5.13 -7.20 4.92
C ASN A 28 4.79 -8.67 5.26
N ASN A 29 3.64 -9.17 4.82
CA ASN A 29 3.22 -10.57 4.99
C ASN A 29 3.59 -11.48 3.81
N GLY A 30 4.33 -10.96 2.83
CA GLY A 30 4.78 -11.71 1.66
C GLY A 30 3.89 -11.58 0.42
N TYR A 31 2.97 -10.60 0.40
CA TYR A 31 2.10 -10.29 -0.73
C TYR A 31 2.40 -8.89 -1.30
N PRO A 32 3.61 -8.64 -1.83
CA PRO A 32 4.02 -7.30 -2.28
C PRO A 32 3.26 -6.83 -3.54
N TYR A 33 2.67 -7.77 -4.28
CA TYR A 33 1.92 -7.50 -5.50
C TYR A 33 0.41 -7.39 -5.27
N ALA A 34 -0.05 -7.36 -4.01
CA ALA A 34 -1.46 -7.17 -3.69
C ALA A 34 -2.02 -5.90 -4.37
N ASP A 35 -3.14 -6.06 -5.07
CA ASP A 35 -3.91 -4.97 -5.68
C ASP A 35 -5.01 -4.51 -4.74
N ILE A 36 -5.10 -3.20 -4.53
CA ILE A 36 -6.03 -2.59 -3.59
C ILE A 36 -6.76 -1.48 -4.33
N GLN A 37 -8.02 -1.72 -4.61
CA GLN A 37 -8.88 -0.80 -5.34
C GLN A 37 -9.84 -0.15 -4.35
N THR A 38 -9.85 1.18 -4.31
CA THR A 38 -10.83 1.94 -3.54
C THR A 38 -11.86 2.55 -4.48
N SER A 39 -13.14 2.35 -4.19
CA SER A 39 -14.24 2.97 -4.92
C SER A 39 -15.11 3.76 -3.97
N ILE A 40 -15.58 4.91 -4.46
CA ILE A 40 -16.42 5.83 -3.71
C ILE A 40 -17.77 5.86 -4.40
N THR A 41 -18.81 5.45 -3.69
CA THR A 41 -20.18 5.50 -4.16
C THR A 41 -20.92 6.57 -3.37
N MET A 42 -21.34 7.64 -4.04
CA MET A 42 -22.18 8.65 -3.38
C MET A 42 -23.61 8.12 -3.24
N SER A 43 -24.20 8.31 -2.06
CA SER A 43 -25.61 8.00 -1.83
C SER A 43 -26.50 8.90 -2.71
N ASN A 44 -27.65 8.39 -3.14
CA ASN A 44 -28.64 9.13 -3.94
C ASN A 44 -29.07 10.45 -3.28
N ASP A 45 -29.13 10.45 -1.95
CA ASP A 45 -29.50 11.63 -1.16
C ASP A 45 -28.35 12.63 -0.99
N ARG A 46 -27.15 12.34 -1.53
CA ARG A 46 -25.90 13.11 -1.44
C ARG A 46 -25.45 13.50 -0.01
N ARG A 47 -26.05 12.88 1.00
CA ARG A 47 -25.75 13.10 2.43
C ARG A 47 -24.61 12.23 2.96
N GLY A 48 -24.15 11.27 2.16
CA GLY A 48 -23.09 10.35 2.53
C GLY A 48 -22.42 9.75 1.30
N ALA A 49 -21.24 9.19 1.52
CA ALA A 49 -20.52 8.41 0.53
C ALA A 49 -20.06 7.10 1.18
N ASP A 50 -20.32 6.01 0.49
CA ASP A 50 -19.84 4.70 0.85
C ASP A 50 -18.48 4.50 0.17
N VAL A 51 -17.52 3.98 0.94
CA VAL A 51 -16.19 3.65 0.45
C VAL A 51 -16.07 2.14 0.47
N ALA A 52 -15.94 1.52 -0.70
CA ALA A 52 -15.63 0.11 -0.82
C ALA A 52 -14.13 -0.06 -1.10
N VAL A 53 -13.52 -1.02 -0.41
CA VAL A 53 -12.13 -1.41 -0.63
C VAL A 53 -12.12 -2.86 -1.09
N LYS A 54 -11.72 -3.10 -2.34
CA LYS A 54 -11.51 -4.43 -2.88
C LYS A 54 -10.03 -4.76 -2.80
N ILE A 55 -9.71 -5.94 -2.28
CA ILE A 55 -8.33 -6.40 -2.08
C ILE A 55 -8.16 -7.71 -2.84
N GLU A 56 -7.14 -7.76 -3.69
CA GLU A 56 -6.69 -8.96 -4.38
C GLU A 56 -5.24 -9.21 -3.98
N GLU A 57 -5.00 -10.20 -3.13
CA GLU A 57 -3.70 -10.39 -2.46
C GLU A 57 -2.58 -10.88 -3.40
N ASP A 58 -2.96 -11.53 -4.51
CA ASP A 58 -2.06 -12.27 -5.41
C ASP A 58 -1.27 -13.37 -4.66
N LYS A 59 -0.17 -13.87 -5.25
CA LYS A 59 0.64 -14.96 -4.71
C LYS A 59 1.61 -14.47 -3.63
N LYS A 60 1.82 -15.34 -2.64
CA LYS A 60 2.88 -15.17 -1.64
C LYS A 60 4.26 -15.36 -2.28
N VAL A 61 5.18 -14.45 -2.02
CA VAL A 61 6.56 -14.48 -2.51
C VAL A 61 7.57 -14.28 -1.38
N PHE A 62 8.81 -14.63 -1.66
CA PHE A 62 9.94 -14.48 -0.74
C PHE A 62 11.08 -13.74 -1.44
N PHE A 63 11.92 -13.07 -0.66
CA PHE A 63 13.14 -12.48 -1.20
C PHE A 63 14.08 -13.59 -1.69
N GLY A 64 14.49 -13.47 -2.95
CA GLY A 64 15.58 -14.28 -3.52
C GLY A 64 16.93 -13.63 -3.28
N GLU A 65 17.85 -13.79 -4.22
CA GLU A 65 19.14 -13.11 -4.18
C GLU A 65 18.99 -11.60 -4.38
N VAL A 66 19.52 -10.82 -3.44
CA VAL A 66 19.59 -9.35 -3.55
C VAL A 66 20.97 -8.96 -4.08
N SER A 67 21.02 -8.15 -5.14
CA SER A 67 22.26 -7.61 -5.71
C SER A 67 22.20 -6.08 -5.83
N CYS A 68 23.32 -5.41 -5.57
CA CYS A 68 23.43 -3.95 -5.72
C CYS A 68 24.26 -3.60 -6.95
N LYS A 69 23.72 -2.74 -7.83
CA LYS A 69 24.41 -2.26 -9.04
C LYS A 69 24.72 -0.76 -8.93
N GLY A 70 25.73 -0.30 -9.68
CA GLY A 70 26.08 1.13 -9.76
C GLY A 70 27.02 1.65 -8.66
N LEU A 71 27.64 0.77 -7.88
CA LEU A 71 28.60 1.15 -6.85
C LEU A 71 29.94 1.50 -7.48
N LYS A 72 30.32 2.78 -7.48
CA LYS A 72 31.60 3.27 -8.05
C LYS A 72 32.76 3.23 -7.05
N TRP A 73 32.49 3.57 -5.79
CA TRP A 73 33.52 3.71 -4.74
C TRP A 73 33.29 2.83 -3.51
N THR A 74 32.12 2.17 -3.41
CA THR A 74 31.70 1.44 -2.23
C THR A 74 31.53 -0.05 -2.55
N LYS A 75 31.83 -0.93 -1.59
CA LYS A 75 31.62 -2.38 -1.76
C LYS A 75 30.15 -2.74 -1.53
N GLU A 76 29.66 -3.74 -2.25
CA GLU A 76 28.28 -4.23 -2.14
C GLU A 76 27.88 -4.63 -0.72
N LYS A 77 28.79 -5.26 0.04
CA LYS A 77 28.57 -5.58 1.47
C LYS A 77 28.20 -4.36 2.31
N ILE A 78 28.76 -3.19 1.99
CA ILE A 78 28.49 -1.96 2.73
C ILE A 78 27.10 -1.43 2.39
N ALA A 79 26.66 -1.53 1.14
CA ALA A 79 25.30 -1.16 0.76
C ALA A 79 24.26 -2.12 1.36
N LYS A 80 24.54 -3.43 1.30
CA LYS A 80 23.65 -4.49 1.79
C LYS A 80 23.38 -4.44 3.29
N ARG A 81 24.27 -3.84 4.11
CA ARG A 81 24.06 -3.76 5.57
C ARG A 81 23.05 -2.68 5.98
N GLU A 82 22.66 -1.79 5.07
CA GLU A 82 21.73 -0.69 5.33
C GLU A 82 20.32 -0.98 4.78
N LEU A 83 20.10 -2.16 4.20
CA LEU A 83 18.79 -2.68 3.77
C LEU A 83 18.09 -3.37 4.94
#